data_AF-A0A4Y8V0X6-F1
#
_entry.id   AF-A0A4Y8V0X6-F1
#
_cell.length_a   1.000
_cell.length_b   1.000
_cell.length_c   1.000
_cell.angle_alpha   90.00
_cell.angle_beta   90.00
_cell.angle_gamma   90.00
#
_symmetry.space_group_name_H-M   'P 1'
#
loop_
_entity.id
_entity.type
_entity.pdbx_description
1 polymer ?
#
loop_
_entity_poly.entity_id
_entity_poly.type
_entity_poly.pdbx_seq_one_letter_code
_entity_poly.pdbx_strand_id
1 'polypeptide(L)'
;MISLPMRLSDVESITPLGLLAGGHVTPIDHIDFNPLDFHSAPATFEVYVTGIGLISEICTRRSHTGVGLEYRVVLQHSANFYSYYDLIDVLDPAIANQIPAGALDGGKIYRGPIKVNAGQVLGRIGGKTLDFANVDLNTFLPGFVRPSSYLRGNWFLQGTNGYFGAVSDNDGLGYWSGHLAIVPYVMDPDLYVVSLGNFKGQATQLGVREMPADPAKITPA
;
A
#
# COMPACT_ATOMS: atom_id res chain seq x y z
N MET A 1 10.90 -8.14 -21.33
CA MET A 1 11.54 -8.78 -20.16
C MET A 1 10.87 -8.20 -18.93
N ILE A 2 10.55 -9.02 -17.93
CA ILE A 2 9.85 -8.63 -16.68
C ILE A 2 10.81 -8.93 -15.53
N SER A 3 10.84 -8.06 -14.51
CA SER A 3 11.60 -8.25 -13.27
C SER A 3 10.65 -8.24 -12.07
N LEU A 4 11.03 -8.94 -11.00
CA LEU A 4 10.42 -8.70 -9.69
C LEU A 4 10.90 -7.35 -9.13
N PRO A 5 10.12 -6.70 -8.26
CA PRO A 5 10.49 -5.41 -7.69
C PRO A 5 11.59 -5.53 -6.62
N MET A 6 11.85 -6.74 -6.10
CA MET A 6 12.97 -7.08 -5.22
C MET A 6 13.53 -8.45 -5.62
N ARG A 7 14.79 -8.74 -5.26
CA ARG A 7 15.33 -10.11 -5.40
C ARG A 7 14.64 -11.01 -4.40
N LEU A 8 14.27 -12.22 -4.80
CA LEU A 8 13.68 -13.20 -3.87
C LEU A 8 14.63 -13.58 -2.73
N SER A 9 15.95 -13.49 -2.93
CA SER A 9 16.94 -13.68 -1.86
C SER A 9 16.87 -12.61 -0.76
N ASP A 10 16.26 -11.47 -1.06
CA ASP A 10 16.21 -10.29 -0.21
C ASP A 10 14.81 -10.11 0.40
N VAL A 11 13.92 -11.10 0.22
CA VAL A 11 12.52 -11.08 0.67
C VAL A 11 12.30 -12.22 1.66
N GLU A 12 11.86 -11.90 2.87
CA GLU A 12 11.46 -12.88 3.87
C GLU A 12 10.08 -13.46 3.53
N SER A 13 9.13 -12.57 3.22
CA SER A 13 7.75 -12.94 2.95
C SER A 13 7.05 -11.91 2.06
N ILE A 14 5.98 -12.35 1.40
CA ILE A 14 5.12 -11.49 0.58
C ILE A 14 3.75 -11.43 1.23
N THR A 15 3.30 -10.24 1.60
CA THR A 15 1.94 -10.01 2.08
C THR A 15 1.03 -9.75 0.88
N PRO A 16 -0.01 -10.57 0.65
CA PRO A 16 -0.89 -10.37 -0.49
C PRO A 16 -1.83 -9.17 -0.28
N LEU A 17 -2.24 -8.59 -1.41
CA LEU A 17 -3.37 -7.65 -1.49
C LEU A 17 -4.60 -8.21 -0.77
N GLY A 18 -5.28 -7.35 -0.01
CA GLY A 18 -6.54 -7.68 0.65
C GLY A 18 -6.40 -8.34 2.02
N LEU A 19 -5.19 -8.55 2.54
CA LEU A 19 -5.01 -9.03 3.91
C LEU A 19 -5.57 -8.01 4.92
N LEU A 20 -6.09 -8.53 6.03
CA LEU A 20 -6.54 -7.75 7.19
C LEU A 20 -5.76 -8.26 8.40
N ALA A 21 -4.87 -7.43 8.95
CA ALA A 21 -4.02 -7.82 10.06
C ALA A 21 -3.58 -6.59 10.88
N GLY A 22 -3.79 -6.64 12.20
CA GLY A 22 -3.39 -5.57 13.09
C GLY A 22 -4.04 -4.24 12.68
N GLY A 23 -3.20 -3.20 12.50
CA GLY A 23 -3.64 -1.86 12.10
C GLY A 23 -4.15 -1.73 10.66
N HIS A 24 -3.92 -2.72 9.80
CA HIS A 24 -4.59 -2.82 8.49
C HIS A 24 -6.03 -3.32 8.68
N VAL A 25 -6.85 -2.44 9.26
CA VAL A 25 -8.26 -2.73 9.54
C VAL A 25 -9.06 -2.79 8.25
N THR A 26 -8.76 -1.93 7.31
CA THR A 26 -9.22 -2.02 5.92
C THR A 26 -8.27 -2.92 5.13
N PRO A 27 -8.76 -3.63 4.09
CA PRO A 27 -7.91 -4.53 3.32
C PRO A 27 -6.70 -3.81 2.72
N ILE A 28 -5.50 -4.41 2.79
CA ILE A 28 -4.28 -3.85 2.19
C ILE A 28 -4.49 -3.64 0.67
N ASP A 29 -4.16 -2.46 0.16
CA ASP A 29 -4.36 -2.02 -1.22
C ASP A 29 -3.10 -2.13 -2.12
N HIS A 30 -2.03 -2.69 -1.58
CA HIS A 30 -0.81 -3.11 -2.27
C HIS A 30 -0.38 -4.53 -1.90
N ILE A 31 0.64 -5.04 -2.58
CA ILE A 31 1.42 -6.20 -2.16
C ILE A 31 2.60 -5.68 -1.36
N ASP A 32 2.86 -6.28 -0.20
CA ASP A 32 4.07 -5.97 0.56
C ASP A 32 5.16 -6.98 0.24
N PHE A 33 6.34 -6.47 -0.08
CA PHE A 33 7.55 -7.26 -0.05
C PHE A 33 8.26 -6.96 1.28
N ASN A 34 8.20 -7.91 2.21
CA ASN A 34 8.90 -7.81 3.49
C ASN A 34 10.38 -8.16 3.25
N PRO A 35 11.32 -7.27 3.59
CA PRO A 35 12.74 -7.53 3.40
C PRO A 35 13.22 -8.70 4.27
N LEU A 36 14.29 -9.37 3.85
CA LEU A 36 14.89 -10.49 4.60
C LEU A 36 15.28 -10.11 6.03
N ASP A 37 15.67 -8.85 6.25
CA ASP A 37 15.90 -8.28 7.57
C ASP A 37 15.02 -7.02 7.73
N PHE A 38 13.92 -7.16 8.48
CA PHE A 38 13.01 -6.05 8.76
C PHE A 38 13.62 -4.98 9.66
N HIS A 39 14.72 -5.28 10.37
CA HIS A 39 15.44 -4.33 11.21
C HIS A 39 16.67 -3.75 10.53
N SER A 40 16.82 -3.95 9.21
CA SER A 40 17.93 -3.41 8.45
C SER A 40 17.98 -1.88 8.52
N ALA A 41 19.18 -1.31 8.32
CA ALA A 41 19.30 0.13 8.13
C ALA A 41 18.52 0.60 6.89
N PRO A 42 18.11 1.88 6.81
CA PRO A 42 17.52 2.45 5.60
C PRO A 42 18.40 2.22 4.36
N ALA A 43 17.76 2.09 3.20
CA ALA A 43 18.44 1.89 1.91
C ALA A 43 19.37 0.66 1.81
N THR A 44 19.05 -0.43 2.51
CA THR A 44 19.81 -1.70 2.48
C THR A 44 19.53 -2.54 1.24
N PHE A 45 18.26 -2.73 0.87
CA PHE A 45 17.83 -3.66 -0.18
C PHE A 45 17.47 -2.93 -1.47
N GLU A 46 17.87 -3.48 -2.62
CA GLU A 46 17.59 -2.88 -3.92
C GLU A 46 16.15 -3.11 -4.38
N VAL A 47 15.56 -2.05 -4.92
CA VAL A 47 14.26 -2.07 -5.60
C VAL A 47 14.49 -1.96 -7.10
N TYR A 48 13.83 -2.82 -7.87
CA TYR A 48 13.97 -2.92 -9.31
C TYR A 48 12.72 -2.48 -10.04
N VAL A 49 12.92 -1.87 -11.20
CA VAL A 49 11.86 -1.57 -12.17
C VAL A 49 11.33 -2.89 -12.74
N THR A 50 10.04 -3.16 -12.58
CA THR A 50 9.41 -4.45 -12.96
C THR A 50 9.20 -4.61 -14.47
N GLY A 51 9.11 -3.50 -15.21
CA GLY A 51 8.81 -3.50 -16.64
C GLY A 51 9.32 -2.25 -17.35
N ILE A 52 9.38 -2.30 -18.68
CA ILE A 52 9.72 -1.11 -19.49
C ILE A 52 8.60 -0.07 -19.31
N GLY A 53 8.97 1.20 -19.20
CA GLY A 53 7.99 2.27 -19.09
C GLY A 53 8.60 3.65 -18.88
N LEU A 54 7.72 4.57 -18.48
CA LEU A 54 8.06 5.94 -18.11
C LEU A 54 7.66 6.16 -16.66
N ILE A 55 8.58 6.59 -15.81
CA ILE A 55 8.19 7.16 -14.52
C ILE A 55 7.42 8.44 -14.82
N SER A 56 6.13 8.43 -14.48
CA SER A 56 5.18 9.51 -14.75
C SER A 56 5.02 10.44 -13.55
N GLU A 57 5.17 9.91 -12.33
CA GLU A 57 5.07 10.69 -11.10
C GLU A 57 6.08 10.23 -10.05
N ILE A 58 6.64 11.18 -9.32
CA ILE A 58 7.40 10.95 -8.09
C ILE A 58 6.90 11.95 -7.06
N CYS A 59 6.55 11.47 -5.86
CA CYS A 59 6.25 12.34 -4.73
C CYS A 59 7.02 11.89 -3.49
N THR A 60 7.15 12.81 -2.53
CA THR A 60 7.78 12.54 -1.25
C THR A 60 6.75 12.58 -0.13
N ARG A 61 6.94 11.72 0.87
CA ARG A 61 6.24 11.79 2.15
C ARG A 61 7.23 11.73 3.30
N ARG A 62 6.82 12.24 4.47
CA ARG A 62 7.60 12.04 5.69
C ARG A 62 7.77 10.54 5.93
N SER A 63 8.98 10.11 6.24
CA SER A 63 9.24 8.68 6.45
C SER A 63 8.36 8.10 7.56
N HIS A 64 7.88 6.88 7.35
CA HIS A 64 7.17 6.09 8.36
C HIS A 64 8.04 5.79 9.59
N THR A 65 9.37 5.74 9.41
CA THR A 65 10.33 5.58 10.51
C THR A 65 10.57 6.88 11.29
N GLY A 66 9.99 8.00 10.83
CA GLY A 66 10.12 9.32 11.44
C GLY A 66 11.38 10.09 11.02
N VAL A 67 12.29 9.48 10.25
CA VAL A 67 13.57 10.06 9.83
C VAL A 67 13.61 10.22 8.31
N GLY A 68 13.74 11.46 7.83
CA GLY A 68 13.89 11.75 6.40
C GLY A 68 12.61 11.71 5.58
N LEU A 69 12.78 11.62 4.26
CA LEU A 69 11.71 11.51 3.27
C LEU A 69 11.74 10.12 2.64
N GLU A 70 10.57 9.60 2.32
CA GLU A 70 10.38 8.43 1.48
C GLU A 70 9.75 8.83 0.16
N TYR A 71 10.00 8.06 -0.89
CA TYR A 71 9.51 8.29 -2.23
C TYR A 71 8.40 7.30 -2.59
N ARG A 72 7.35 7.83 -3.22
CA ARG A 72 6.43 7.05 -4.03
C ARG A 72 6.71 7.34 -5.50
N VAL A 73 6.77 6.28 -6.30
CA VAL A 73 7.05 6.35 -7.73
C VAL A 73 5.92 5.67 -8.49
N VAL A 74 5.37 6.35 -9.49
CA VAL A 74 4.41 5.78 -10.45
C VAL A 74 5.10 5.56 -11.78
N LEU A 75 5.07 4.32 -12.24
CA LEU A 75 5.61 3.87 -13.52
C LEU A 75 4.46 3.58 -14.47
N GLN A 76 4.40 4.32 -15.57
CA GLN A 76 3.47 4.09 -16.66
C GLN A 76 4.06 3.13 -17.69
N HIS A 77 3.40 1.99 -17.90
CA HIS A 77 3.75 1.02 -18.95
C HIS A 77 2.97 1.26 -20.24
N SER A 78 1.69 1.65 -20.11
CA SER A 78 0.81 1.99 -21.24
C SER A 78 -0.20 3.08 -20.82
N ALA A 79 -1.17 3.42 -21.67
CA ALA A 79 -2.23 4.37 -21.32
C ALA A 79 -3.12 3.88 -20.17
N ASN A 80 -3.16 2.57 -19.91
CA ASN A 80 -4.08 1.97 -18.94
C ASN A 80 -3.39 1.02 -17.96
N PHE A 81 -2.08 0.84 -18.04
CA PHE A 81 -1.34 -0.09 -17.18
C PHE A 81 -0.17 0.62 -16.50
N TYR A 82 -0.18 0.56 -15.18
CA TYR A 82 0.74 1.27 -14.29
C TYR A 82 1.28 0.33 -13.23
N SER A 83 2.50 0.58 -12.77
CA SER A 83 2.98 0.10 -11.47
C SER A 83 3.14 1.28 -10.53
N TYR A 84 2.94 1.09 -9.24
CA TYR A 84 3.48 2.02 -8.25
C TYR A 84 4.33 1.31 -7.21
N TYR A 85 5.29 2.07 -6.69
CA TYR A 85 6.24 1.68 -5.65
C TYR A 85 6.13 2.74 -4.56
N ASP A 86 5.99 2.35 -3.31
CA ASP A 86 5.99 3.27 -2.16
C ASP A 86 7.08 2.87 -1.16
N LEU A 87 7.33 3.73 -0.17
CA LEU A 87 8.33 3.50 0.89
C LEU A 87 9.78 3.38 0.42
N ILE A 88 10.12 3.91 -0.76
CA ILE A 88 11.51 3.94 -1.23
C ILE A 88 12.30 4.95 -0.38
N ASP A 89 13.42 4.54 0.24
CA ASP A 89 14.28 5.42 1.03
C ASP A 89 15.05 6.41 0.16
N VAL A 90 15.60 5.88 -0.93
CA VAL A 90 16.50 6.62 -1.80
C VAL A 90 16.30 6.14 -3.22
N LEU A 91 16.19 7.11 -4.14
CA LEU A 91 16.17 6.85 -5.57
C LEU A 91 17.58 6.54 -6.07
N ASP A 92 17.69 5.62 -7.03
CA ASP A 92 18.97 5.37 -7.68
C ASP A 92 19.47 6.64 -8.38
N PRO A 93 20.80 6.94 -8.37
CA PRO A 93 21.34 8.12 -9.03
C PRO A 93 20.95 8.24 -10.51
N ALA A 94 20.76 7.12 -11.21
CA ALA A 94 20.31 7.13 -12.60
C ALA A 94 18.91 7.71 -12.76
N ILE A 95 18.08 7.68 -11.72
CA ILE A 95 16.74 8.28 -11.67
C ILE A 95 16.80 9.67 -11.04
N ALA A 96 17.42 9.79 -9.87
CA ALA A 96 17.46 11.03 -9.09
C ALA A 96 18.05 12.21 -9.88
N ASN A 97 19.11 11.96 -10.66
CA ASN A 97 19.78 13.00 -11.45
C ASN A 97 18.93 13.54 -12.63
N GLN A 98 17.83 12.88 -12.97
CA GLN A 98 16.89 13.35 -13.99
C GLN A 98 15.79 14.26 -13.43
N ILE A 99 15.68 14.36 -12.09
CA ILE A 99 14.68 15.18 -11.41
C ILE A 99 15.25 16.60 -11.25
N PRO A 100 14.57 17.65 -11.75
CA PRO A 100 15.03 19.02 -11.56
C PRO A 100 15.12 19.39 -10.08
N ALA A 101 16.14 20.15 -9.72
CA ALA A 101 16.30 20.67 -8.35
C ALA A 101 15.03 21.41 -7.90
N GLY A 102 14.56 21.10 -6.70
CA GLY A 102 13.36 21.69 -6.11
C GLY A 102 12.02 21.18 -6.64
N ALA A 103 12.02 20.21 -7.57
CA ALA A 103 10.78 19.63 -8.11
C ALA A 103 9.98 18.81 -7.09
N LEU A 104 10.60 18.41 -5.98
CA LEU A 104 9.98 17.64 -4.89
C LEU A 104 9.85 18.42 -3.57
N ASP A 105 10.30 19.68 -3.54
CA ASP A 105 10.32 20.48 -2.31
C ASP A 105 8.92 20.75 -1.78
N GLY A 106 8.77 20.70 -0.44
CA GLY A 106 7.52 21.04 0.23
C GLY A 106 6.35 20.12 -0.15
N GLY A 107 6.63 18.87 -0.53
CA GLY A 107 5.60 17.89 -0.94
C GLY A 107 5.11 18.05 -2.37
N LYS A 108 5.84 18.82 -3.21
CA LYS A 108 5.55 18.87 -4.65
C LYS A 108 5.71 17.48 -5.28
N ILE A 109 4.89 17.25 -6.30
CA ILE A 109 4.93 16.03 -7.12
C ILE A 109 5.68 16.37 -8.39
N TYR A 110 6.80 15.69 -8.61
CA TYR A 110 7.47 15.70 -9.91
C TYR A 110 6.63 14.89 -10.89
N ARG A 111 6.27 15.50 -12.02
CA ARG A 111 5.56 14.85 -13.13
C ARG A 111 6.54 14.70 -14.29
N GLY A 112 6.88 13.45 -14.62
CA GLY A 112 7.89 13.07 -15.60
C GLY A 112 7.52 13.40 -17.05
N PRO A 113 8.30 12.90 -18.03
CA PRO A 113 8.70 11.49 -18.08
C PRO A 113 10.20 11.20 -17.83
N ILE A 114 10.49 10.13 -17.07
CA ILE A 114 11.83 9.50 -17.00
C ILE A 114 11.74 8.08 -17.60
N LYS A 115 12.57 7.78 -18.59
CA LYS A 115 12.60 6.45 -19.25
C LYS A 115 13.33 5.44 -18.37
N VAL A 116 12.74 4.24 -18.23
CA VAL A 116 13.34 3.13 -17.48
C VAL A 116 13.16 1.79 -18.19
N ASN A 117 14.06 0.86 -17.90
CA ASN A 117 14.02 -0.51 -18.41
C ASN A 117 13.72 -1.50 -17.28
N ALA A 118 13.10 -2.63 -17.61
CA ALA A 118 12.92 -3.73 -16.67
C ALA A 118 14.27 -4.20 -16.12
N GLY A 119 14.34 -4.44 -14.80
CA GLY A 119 15.55 -4.87 -14.10
C GLY A 119 16.54 -3.74 -13.77
N GLN A 120 16.27 -2.50 -14.19
CA GLN A 120 17.03 -1.34 -13.73
C GLN A 120 16.77 -1.13 -12.23
N VAL A 121 17.80 -0.74 -11.46
CA VAL A 121 17.61 -0.33 -10.06
C VAL A 121 16.83 0.99 -10.04
N LEU A 122 15.70 0.98 -9.35
CA LEU A 122 14.86 2.15 -9.12
C LEU A 122 15.33 2.96 -7.91
N GLY A 123 15.73 2.24 -6.86
CA GLY A 123 16.06 2.79 -5.56
C GLY A 123 16.34 1.71 -4.55
N ARG A 124 16.24 2.04 -3.26
CA ARG A 124 16.47 1.10 -2.15
C ARG A 124 15.46 1.31 -1.02
N ILE A 125 15.21 0.24 -0.25
CA ILE A 125 14.44 0.24 1.00
C ILE A 125 15.30 -0.30 2.16
N GLY A 126 14.82 -0.13 3.38
CA GLY A 126 15.29 -0.82 4.57
C GLY A 126 14.51 -0.43 5.82
N GLY A 127 14.40 -1.36 6.77
CA GLY A 127 13.67 -1.14 8.02
C GLY A 127 12.14 -1.11 7.88
N LYS A 128 11.61 -1.51 6.71
CA LYS A 128 10.19 -1.47 6.32
C LYS A 128 9.92 -2.30 5.06
N THR A 129 8.65 -2.47 4.71
CA THR A 129 8.20 -3.10 3.47
C THR A 129 8.51 -2.25 2.24
N LEU A 130 8.54 -2.89 1.06
CA LEU A 130 8.22 -2.22 -0.19
C LEU A 130 6.74 -2.45 -0.51
N ASP A 131 6.00 -1.36 -0.61
CA ASP A 131 4.61 -1.39 -1.07
C ASP A 131 4.62 -1.35 -2.60
N PHE A 132 4.02 -2.34 -3.24
CA PHE A 132 4.02 -2.48 -4.68
C PHE A 132 2.64 -2.87 -5.21
N ALA A 133 2.19 -2.23 -6.29
CA ALA A 133 1.02 -2.71 -7.01
C ALA A 133 1.12 -2.50 -8.51
N ASN A 134 0.49 -3.41 -9.26
CA ASN A 134 0.15 -3.20 -10.66
C ASN A 134 -1.32 -2.77 -10.76
N VAL A 135 -1.58 -1.74 -11.54
CA VAL A 135 -2.91 -1.16 -11.74
C VAL A 135 -3.22 -1.21 -13.24
N ASP A 136 -4.18 -2.06 -13.60
CA ASP A 136 -4.77 -2.11 -14.94
C ASP A 136 -6.16 -1.46 -14.92
N LEU A 137 -6.29 -0.33 -15.61
CA LEU A 137 -7.53 0.44 -15.68
C LEU A 137 -8.59 -0.22 -16.59
N ASN A 138 -8.22 -1.25 -17.37
CA ASN A 138 -9.16 -2.00 -18.21
C ASN A 138 -9.63 -3.30 -17.56
N THR A 139 -8.95 -3.77 -16.51
CA THR A 139 -9.26 -5.06 -15.89
C THR A 139 -9.99 -4.84 -14.59
N PHE A 140 -11.17 -5.45 -14.51
CA PHE A 140 -11.85 -5.66 -13.25
C PHE A 140 -11.56 -7.08 -12.77
N LEU A 141 -10.89 -7.26 -11.62
CA LEU A 141 -10.55 -8.58 -11.11
C LEU A 141 -11.83 -9.32 -10.66
N PRO A 142 -12.22 -10.44 -11.30
CA PRO A 142 -13.31 -11.26 -10.80
C PRO A 142 -12.81 -12.04 -9.56
N GLY A 143 -13.53 -11.94 -8.44
CA GLY A 143 -13.18 -12.64 -7.20
C GLY A 143 -12.52 -11.77 -6.12
N PHE A 144 -11.82 -10.70 -6.50
CA PHE A 144 -11.49 -9.61 -5.57
C PHE A 144 -12.60 -8.56 -5.62
N VAL A 145 -13.50 -8.63 -4.64
CA VAL A 145 -14.48 -7.62 -4.23
C VAL A 145 -15.35 -7.08 -5.38
N ARG A 146 -16.63 -7.49 -5.40
CA ARG A 146 -17.69 -6.76 -6.12
C ARG A 146 -17.45 -5.26 -5.98
N PRO A 147 -17.45 -4.42 -7.02
CA PRO A 147 -17.07 -3.02 -6.88
C PRO A 147 -17.92 -2.28 -5.84
N SER A 148 -19.14 -2.75 -5.60
CA SER A 148 -20.02 -2.32 -4.51
C SER A 148 -19.43 -2.53 -3.11
N SER A 149 -18.60 -3.56 -2.90
CA SER A 149 -18.07 -3.99 -1.60
C SER A 149 -16.83 -3.22 -1.15
N TYR A 150 -16.05 -2.60 -2.06
CA TYR A 150 -14.99 -1.65 -1.68
C TYR A 150 -15.56 -0.35 -1.11
N LEU A 151 -16.79 -0.01 -1.49
CA LEU A 151 -17.56 1.13 -0.96
C LEU A 151 -18.55 0.72 0.14
N ARG A 152 -18.78 -0.58 0.37
CA ARG A 152 -19.82 -1.10 1.27
C ARG A 152 -19.29 -2.34 1.99
N GLY A 153 -18.65 -2.10 3.12
CA GLY A 153 -17.85 -3.09 3.82
C GLY A 153 -16.76 -2.46 4.68
N ASN A 154 -16.38 -1.21 4.42
CA ASN A 154 -15.57 -0.39 5.30
C ASN A 154 -16.43 0.72 5.90
N TRP A 155 -16.31 0.94 7.20
CA TRP A 155 -16.94 2.04 7.92
C TRP A 155 -15.89 2.79 8.73
N PHE A 156 -16.09 4.10 8.82
CA PHE A 156 -15.22 4.99 9.56
C PHE A 156 -16.05 5.70 10.61
N LEU A 157 -15.52 5.80 11.83
CA LEU A 157 -16.13 6.56 12.89
C LEU A 157 -16.32 8.01 12.42
N GLN A 158 -17.51 8.55 12.66
CA GLN A 158 -17.81 9.91 12.25
C GLN A 158 -16.86 10.89 12.96
N GLY A 159 -16.29 11.83 12.20
CA GLY A 159 -15.34 12.80 12.72
C GLY A 159 -13.88 12.35 12.73
N THR A 160 -13.56 11.13 12.28
CA THR A 160 -12.17 10.60 12.25
C THR A 160 -11.50 10.67 10.88
N ASN A 161 -11.84 11.67 10.06
CA ASN A 161 -11.23 11.90 8.75
C ASN A 161 -11.28 10.70 7.75
N GLY A 162 -12.26 9.81 7.89
CA GLY A 162 -12.45 8.67 6.99
C GLY A 162 -11.24 7.72 6.99
N TYR A 163 -10.83 7.30 5.80
CA TYR A 163 -9.70 6.37 5.61
C TYR A 163 -8.37 6.89 6.16
N PHE A 164 -8.17 8.20 6.17
CA PHE A 164 -6.95 8.82 6.69
C PHE A 164 -6.83 8.67 8.21
N GLY A 165 -7.95 8.40 8.90
CA GLY A 165 -7.99 8.23 10.35
C GLY A 165 -7.85 9.53 11.13
N ALA A 166 -8.20 9.47 12.42
CA ALA A 166 -7.95 10.55 13.35
C ALA A 166 -6.46 10.55 13.73
N VAL A 167 -5.65 11.31 13.01
CA VAL A 167 -4.19 11.44 13.29
C VAL A 167 -3.91 12.11 14.64
N SER A 168 -4.94 12.69 15.27
CA SER A 168 -4.83 13.52 16.47
C SER A 168 -5.19 12.83 17.78
N ASP A 169 -5.65 11.58 17.77
CA ASP A 169 -6.06 10.95 19.01
C ASP A 169 -4.81 10.40 19.69
N ASN A 170 -4.34 11.12 20.72
CA ASN A 170 -3.31 10.68 21.66
C ASN A 170 -3.75 9.44 22.48
N ASP A 171 -4.64 8.61 21.95
CA ASP A 171 -5.17 7.39 22.57
C ASP A 171 -4.18 6.22 22.51
N GLY A 172 -3.12 6.35 21.70
CA GLY A 172 -2.11 5.32 21.51
C GLY A 172 -2.56 4.16 20.62
N LEU A 173 -3.72 4.27 19.96
CA LEU A 173 -4.38 3.19 19.23
C LEU A 173 -4.14 3.23 17.71
N GLY A 174 -3.51 4.30 17.19
CA GLY A 174 -3.17 4.46 15.77
C GLY A 174 -4.31 5.04 14.93
N TYR A 175 -4.02 5.48 13.71
CA TYR A 175 -5.00 6.16 12.83
C TYR A 175 -6.23 5.28 12.52
N TRP A 176 -6.03 3.96 12.56
CA TRP A 176 -7.05 2.96 12.25
C TRP A 176 -8.07 2.75 13.38
N SER A 177 -7.92 3.37 14.56
CA SER A 177 -8.76 3.09 15.74
C SER A 177 -10.27 3.24 15.48
N GLY A 178 -10.64 4.17 14.59
CA GLY A 178 -12.02 4.41 14.15
C GLY A 178 -12.48 3.58 12.95
N HIS A 179 -11.69 2.61 12.48
CA HIS A 179 -12.02 1.82 11.29
C HIS A 179 -12.79 0.54 11.66
N LEU A 180 -13.67 0.12 10.76
CA LEU A 180 -14.32 -1.19 10.75
C LEU A 180 -14.31 -1.71 9.31
N ALA A 181 -13.94 -2.97 9.12
CA ALA A 181 -14.18 -3.68 7.88
C ALA A 181 -14.94 -4.99 8.11
N ILE A 182 -15.89 -5.30 7.24
CA ILE A 182 -16.57 -6.59 7.17
C ILE A 182 -16.52 -7.03 5.71
N VAL A 183 -15.61 -7.95 5.41
CA VAL A 183 -15.33 -8.38 4.03
C VAL A 183 -15.04 -9.87 3.97
N PRO A 184 -15.17 -10.51 2.79
CA PRO A 184 -14.70 -11.88 2.59
C PRO A 184 -13.20 -12.01 2.91
N TYR A 185 -12.78 -13.15 3.44
CA TYR A 185 -11.38 -13.44 3.68
C TYR A 185 -10.65 -13.67 2.36
N VAL A 186 -9.45 -13.11 2.24
CA VAL A 186 -8.66 -13.14 1.00
C VAL A 186 -8.32 -14.56 0.52
N MET A 187 -8.20 -15.52 1.43
CA MET A 187 -7.85 -16.91 1.09
C MET A 187 -9.07 -17.84 1.01
N ASP A 188 -10.20 -17.45 1.59
CA ASP A 188 -11.43 -18.24 1.63
C ASP A 188 -12.63 -17.30 1.52
N PRO A 189 -13.21 -17.13 0.31
CA PRO A 189 -14.29 -16.17 0.09
C PRO A 189 -15.60 -16.57 0.78
N ASP A 190 -15.73 -17.80 1.27
CA ASP A 190 -16.89 -18.27 2.03
C ASP A 190 -16.78 -17.90 3.52
N LEU A 191 -15.60 -17.46 3.97
CA LEU A 191 -15.38 -16.90 5.29
C LEU A 191 -15.41 -15.37 5.22
N TYR A 192 -16.05 -14.72 6.19
CA TYR A 192 -15.93 -13.28 6.39
C TYR A 192 -14.96 -12.96 7.51
N VAL A 193 -14.26 -11.83 7.39
CA VAL A 193 -13.49 -11.22 8.47
C VAL A 193 -14.19 -9.94 8.91
N VAL A 194 -14.45 -9.85 10.21
CA VAL A 194 -14.80 -8.60 10.90
C VAL A 194 -13.53 -8.04 11.49
N SER A 195 -13.05 -6.95 10.91
CA SER A 195 -11.82 -6.26 11.27
C SER A 195 -12.16 -4.96 11.99
N LEU A 196 -11.71 -4.82 13.23
CA LEU A 196 -12.05 -3.72 14.13
C LEU A 196 -10.78 -2.97 14.48
N GLY A 197 -10.78 -1.65 14.30
CA GLY A 197 -9.64 -0.82 14.67
C GLY A 197 -9.45 -0.66 16.17
N ASN A 198 -10.54 -0.76 16.93
CA ASN A 198 -10.51 -0.74 18.38
C ASN A 198 -11.57 -1.70 18.93
N PHE A 199 -11.11 -2.85 19.39
CA PHE A 199 -11.88 -3.77 20.21
C PHE A 199 -11.16 -3.95 21.54
N LYS A 200 -11.73 -3.36 22.60
CA LYS A 200 -11.13 -3.35 23.96
C LYS A 200 -9.71 -2.75 23.99
N GLY A 201 -9.45 -1.71 23.20
CA GLY A 201 -8.17 -1.04 23.13
C GLY A 201 -7.14 -1.69 22.21
N GLN A 202 -7.54 -2.63 21.34
CA GLN A 202 -6.66 -3.27 20.38
C GLN A 202 -7.33 -3.47 19.02
N ALA A 203 -6.57 -3.32 17.93
CA ALA A 203 -7.04 -3.74 16.62
C ALA A 203 -7.23 -5.26 16.62
N THR A 204 -8.37 -5.74 16.12
CA THR A 204 -8.77 -7.15 16.22
C THR A 204 -9.46 -7.61 14.94
N GLN A 205 -9.07 -8.78 14.44
CA GLN A 205 -9.74 -9.47 13.35
C GLN A 205 -10.44 -10.74 13.86
N LEU A 206 -11.73 -10.89 13.52
CA LEU A 206 -12.58 -12.02 13.90
C LEU A 206 -13.13 -12.71 12.65
N GLY A 207 -12.99 -14.03 12.58
CA GLY A 207 -13.59 -14.83 11.50
C GLY A 207 -15.07 -15.14 11.76
N VAL A 208 -15.91 -14.99 10.74
CA VAL A 208 -17.35 -15.24 10.78
C VAL A 208 -17.72 -16.12 9.59
N ARG A 209 -18.26 -17.31 9.86
CA ARG A 209 -18.68 -18.26 8.82
C ARG A 209 -20.06 -17.95 8.23
N GLU A 210 -20.95 -17.42 9.04
CA GLU A 210 -22.32 -17.11 8.62
C GLU A 210 -22.66 -15.68 8.99
N MET A 211 -22.94 -14.86 7.97
CA MET A 211 -23.39 -13.49 8.16
C MET A 211 -24.92 -13.43 8.23
N PRO A 212 -25.51 -12.84 9.29
CA PRO A 212 -26.96 -12.76 9.44
C PRO A 212 -27.62 -11.84 8.39
N ALA A 213 -26.85 -10.95 7.78
CA ALA A 213 -27.25 -10.10 6.67
C ALA A 213 -26.05 -9.82 5.77
N ASP A 214 -26.31 -9.58 4.48
CA ASP A 214 -25.29 -9.09 3.54
C ASP A 214 -24.68 -7.79 4.09
N PRO A 215 -23.36 -7.75 4.39
CA PRO A 215 -22.71 -6.55 4.92
C PRO A 215 -22.91 -5.32 4.03
N ALA A 216 -23.10 -5.51 2.72
CA ALA A 216 -23.37 -4.42 1.79
C ALA A 216 -24.76 -3.77 1.96
N LYS A 217 -25.63 -4.36 2.78
CA LYS A 217 -26.99 -3.88 3.09
C LYS A 217 -27.13 -3.30 4.50
N ILE A 218 -26.06 -3.31 5.30
CA ILE A 218 -26.07 -2.69 6.63
C ILE A 218 -26.06 -1.17 6.45
N THR A 219 -27.08 -0.50 6.96
CA THR A 219 -27.18 0.96 6.98
C THR A 219 -27.15 1.48 8.43
N PRO A 220 -26.65 2.70 8.67
CA PRO A 220 -26.90 3.38 9.94
C PRO A 220 -28.41 3.41 10.24
N ALA A 221 -28.77 3.24 11.51
CA ALA A 221 -30.14 3.40 11.99
C ALA A 221 -30.54 4.87 12.08
#